data_AF-G3A6J5-F1
#
_entry.id   AF-G3A6J5-F1
#
_cell.length_a   1.000
_cell.length_b   1.000
_cell.length_c   1.000
_cell.angle_alpha   90.00
_cell.angle_beta   90.00
_cell.angle_gamma   90.00
#
_symmetry.space_group_name_H-M   'P 1'
#
loop_
_entity.id
_entity.type
_entity.pdbx_description
1 polymer ?
#
loop_
_entity_poly.entity_id
_entity_poly.type
_entity_poly.pdbx_seq_one_letter_code
_entity_poly.pdbx_strand_id
1 'polypeptide(L)'
;MTALALPRLAPVPTRYRTQDDGATWCTPALLGLVDADALSADDVRRDPATPAELLQHTLQRHWDEITAGARIFDWHLSANPSQLGWWIPTTTSKNLWLAITPHNNNRVDVPLYYLGPTITTLENIRRGLGQTVLAVFYDALRLLPNTLTPADAYGHTSWVHWHGETDETTAIQWLYDEGDFETMEHAAAAYDGPTREALFEHMPEWAAYPRRVLNDRQVRRIARSNAFAAKVVDAVDAIWNHVHATHAADGYADCGVDADGDSITWIAIFRWHPEDLALRIADDFTEFVTQGEYQDASTLVCVESESDSLARWLQKMRANGQLARLVENLVDLIAMPDALRGPIQITAH
;
A
#
# COMPACT_ATOMS: atom_id res chain seq x y z
N MET A 1 25.86 -8.50 31.65
CA MET A 1 24.84 -7.64 31.02
C MET A 1 24.97 -7.81 29.52
N THR A 2 24.18 -8.70 28.96
CA THR A 2 24.13 -9.00 27.52
C THR A 2 23.21 -7.97 26.89
N ALA A 3 23.73 -7.17 25.95
CA ALA A 3 22.91 -6.25 25.17
C ALA A 3 21.80 -7.05 24.48
N LEU A 4 20.54 -6.69 24.73
CA LEU A 4 19.40 -7.17 23.96
C LEU A 4 19.67 -6.80 22.49
N ALA A 5 20.01 -7.80 21.68
CA ALA A 5 20.08 -7.63 20.24
C ALA A 5 18.65 -7.32 19.78
N LEU A 6 18.41 -6.06 19.41
CA LEU A 6 17.17 -5.67 18.75
C LEU A 6 16.98 -6.59 17.53
N PRO A 7 15.85 -7.28 17.40
CA PRO A 7 15.58 -8.07 16.21
C PRO A 7 15.63 -7.13 15.01
N ARG A 8 16.63 -7.33 14.15
CA ARG A 8 16.64 -6.71 12.83
C ARG A 8 15.58 -7.44 12.03
N LEU A 9 14.60 -6.69 11.51
CA LEU A 9 13.67 -7.20 10.51
C LEU A 9 14.52 -7.82 9.39
N ALA A 10 14.21 -9.07 9.04
CA ALA A 10 14.80 -9.67 7.85
C ALA A 10 14.46 -8.77 6.65
N PRO A 11 15.37 -8.57 5.68
CA PRO A 11 15.06 -7.80 4.50
C PRO A 11 13.84 -8.41 3.82
N VAL A 12 12.80 -7.59 3.62
CA VAL A 12 11.64 -7.96 2.80
C VAL A 12 12.17 -8.22 1.39
N PRO A 13 11.92 -9.38 0.78
CA PRO A 13 12.40 -9.63 -0.56
C PRO A 13 11.79 -8.57 -1.49
N THR A 14 12.58 -7.95 -2.36
CA THR A 14 12.07 -7.21 -3.51
C THR A 14 12.60 -7.91 -4.75
N ARG A 15 11.71 -8.32 -5.64
CA ARG A 15 12.05 -9.14 -6.82
C ARG A 15 11.19 -8.76 -7.99
N TYR A 16 11.77 -8.87 -9.17
CA TYR A 16 11.07 -8.79 -10.44
C TYR A 16 10.82 -10.19 -11.03
N ARG A 17 9.68 -10.39 -11.70
CA ARG A 17 9.34 -11.64 -12.40
C ARG A 17 8.77 -11.37 -13.82
N THR A 18 9.28 -12.09 -14.82
CA THR A 18 8.65 -12.33 -16.13
C THR A 18 7.94 -13.68 -16.10
N GLN A 19 6.76 -13.81 -16.72
CA GLN A 19 6.07 -15.10 -16.84
C GLN A 19 6.07 -15.70 -18.25
N ASP A 20 6.50 -14.95 -19.27
CA ASP A 20 6.56 -15.41 -20.66
C ASP A 20 7.98 -15.18 -21.23
N ASP A 21 8.50 -16.18 -21.94
CA ASP A 21 9.79 -16.13 -22.65
C ASP A 21 9.63 -15.57 -24.09
N GLY A 22 8.41 -15.20 -24.47
CA GLY A 22 8.04 -14.71 -25.79
C GLY A 22 8.80 -13.45 -26.23
N ALA A 23 9.68 -13.61 -27.22
CA ALA A 23 10.34 -12.50 -27.91
C ALA A 23 9.35 -11.47 -28.52
N THR A 24 8.12 -11.90 -28.79
CA THR A 24 7.06 -11.15 -29.50
C THR A 24 6.67 -9.84 -28.81
N TRP A 25 6.61 -9.80 -27.48
CA TRP A 25 6.28 -8.58 -26.73
C TRP A 25 7.49 -7.99 -25.99
N CYS A 26 8.47 -8.82 -25.62
CA CYS A 26 9.69 -8.37 -24.96
C CYS A 26 10.54 -7.46 -25.87
N THR A 27 10.60 -7.76 -27.17
CA THR A 27 11.41 -6.98 -28.13
C THR A 27 10.91 -5.54 -28.27
N PRO A 28 9.60 -5.28 -28.51
CA PRO A 28 9.02 -3.94 -28.44
C PRO A 28 9.39 -3.15 -27.17
N ALA A 29 9.20 -3.75 -25.99
CA ALA A 29 9.51 -3.13 -24.71
C ALA A 29 11.00 -2.77 -24.57
N LEU A 30 11.88 -3.66 -25.02
CA LEU A 30 13.32 -3.41 -25.04
C LEU A 30 13.69 -2.26 -25.98
N LEU A 31 13.10 -2.18 -27.17
CA LEU A 31 13.35 -1.08 -28.11
C LEU A 31 12.94 0.27 -27.49
N GLY A 32 11.77 0.33 -26.85
CA GLY A 32 11.33 1.54 -26.14
C GLY A 32 12.30 1.95 -25.00
N LEU A 33 12.85 0.97 -24.27
CA LEU A 33 13.87 1.23 -23.26
C LEU A 33 15.23 1.67 -23.85
N VAL A 34 15.62 1.15 -25.03
CA VAL A 34 16.83 1.59 -25.74
C VAL A 34 16.68 3.03 -26.20
N ASP A 35 15.56 3.36 -26.85
CA ASP A 35 15.29 4.70 -27.38
C ASP A 35 15.22 5.75 -26.25
N ALA A 36 14.85 5.33 -25.04
CA ALA A 36 14.82 6.16 -23.84
C ALA A 36 16.13 6.17 -23.03
N ASP A 37 17.23 5.57 -23.53
CA ASP A 37 18.52 5.46 -22.83
C ASP A 37 18.41 4.80 -21.44
N ALA A 38 17.49 3.83 -21.29
CA ALA A 38 17.22 3.14 -20.04
C ALA A 38 17.94 1.78 -19.92
N LEU A 39 18.59 1.30 -20.98
CA LEU A 39 19.51 0.15 -20.93
C LEU A 39 20.92 0.60 -20.54
N SER A 40 21.61 -0.29 -19.82
CA SER A 40 22.99 -0.09 -19.42
C SER A 40 23.86 -1.28 -19.86
N ALA A 41 25.18 -1.08 -19.87
CA ALA A 41 26.12 -2.17 -20.12
C ALA A 41 25.98 -3.31 -19.09
N ASP A 42 25.47 -3.03 -17.89
CA ASP A 42 25.34 -4.01 -16.81
C ASP A 42 24.24 -5.03 -17.10
N ASP A 43 23.23 -4.66 -17.92
CA ASP A 43 22.10 -5.51 -18.28
C ASP A 43 22.51 -6.67 -19.23
N VAL A 44 23.58 -6.46 -20.01
CA VAL A 44 24.11 -7.44 -20.97
C VAL A 44 25.31 -8.21 -20.42
N ARG A 45 25.87 -7.86 -19.25
CA ARG A 45 27.08 -8.51 -18.69
C ARG A 45 26.93 -10.00 -18.40
N ARG A 46 25.69 -10.49 -18.29
CA ARG A 46 25.38 -11.91 -18.03
C ARG A 46 25.07 -12.69 -19.31
N ASP A 47 25.33 -12.10 -20.49
CA ASP A 47 25.09 -12.70 -21.81
C ASP A 47 23.67 -13.29 -21.92
N PRO A 48 22.61 -12.46 -21.83
CA PRO A 48 21.23 -12.95 -21.90
C PRO A 48 20.98 -13.71 -23.21
N ALA A 49 20.45 -14.91 -23.11
CA ALA A 49 20.19 -15.82 -24.22
C ALA A 49 18.92 -15.45 -25.01
N THR A 50 18.02 -14.68 -24.40
CA THR A 50 16.73 -14.28 -25.01
C THR A 50 16.41 -12.80 -24.75
N PRO A 51 15.54 -12.17 -25.58
CA PRO A 51 14.99 -10.84 -25.29
C PRO A 51 14.27 -10.77 -23.93
N ALA A 52 13.58 -11.85 -23.53
CA ALA A 52 12.92 -11.91 -22.23
C ALA A 52 13.91 -11.84 -21.06
N GLU A 53 15.05 -12.54 -21.16
CA GLU A 53 16.12 -12.48 -20.16
C GLU A 53 16.75 -11.08 -20.09
N LEU A 54 16.99 -10.43 -21.24
CA LEU A 54 17.52 -9.06 -21.25
C LEU A 54 16.53 -8.07 -20.63
N LEU A 55 15.24 -8.18 -20.96
CA LEU A 55 14.20 -7.34 -20.37
C LEU A 55 14.13 -7.57 -18.86
N GLN A 56 14.24 -8.83 -18.43
CA GLN A 56 14.24 -9.17 -17.02
C GLN A 56 15.42 -8.60 -16.26
N HIS A 57 16.64 -8.69 -16.79
CA HIS A 57 17.80 -8.06 -16.18
C HIS A 57 17.65 -6.55 -16.09
N THR A 58 17.18 -5.92 -17.16
CA THR A 58 16.99 -4.46 -17.24
C THR A 58 15.97 -3.99 -16.19
N LEU A 59 14.80 -4.62 -16.15
CA LEU A 59 13.75 -4.27 -15.18
C LEU A 59 14.15 -4.59 -13.75
N GLN A 60 14.82 -5.72 -13.50
CA GLN A 60 15.33 -6.05 -12.18
C GLN A 60 16.33 -5.01 -11.69
N ARG A 61 17.25 -4.52 -12.53
CA ARG A 61 18.21 -3.47 -12.13
C ARG A 61 17.50 -2.18 -11.74
N HIS A 62 16.57 -1.70 -12.57
CA HIS A 62 15.79 -0.49 -12.23
C HIS A 62 14.98 -0.69 -10.95
N TRP A 63 14.36 -1.87 -10.78
CA TRP A 63 13.60 -2.19 -9.57
C TRP A 63 14.48 -2.27 -8.33
N ASP A 64 15.68 -2.85 -8.43
CA ASP A 64 16.67 -2.87 -7.35
C ASP A 64 17.08 -1.45 -6.96
N GLU A 65 17.27 -0.54 -7.92
CA GLU A 65 17.55 0.88 -7.64
C GLU A 65 16.37 1.60 -6.96
N ILE A 66 15.14 1.38 -7.45
CA ILE A 66 13.91 1.97 -6.90
C ILE A 66 13.72 1.51 -5.45
N THR A 67 13.83 0.20 -5.23
CA THR A 67 13.57 -0.47 -3.96
C THR A 67 14.79 -0.54 -3.04
N ALA A 68 15.95 -0.03 -3.47
CA ALA A 68 17.19 -0.04 -2.69
C ALA A 68 16.96 0.56 -1.30
N GLY A 69 17.24 -0.23 -0.26
CA GLY A 69 17.12 0.21 1.13
C GLY A 69 15.68 0.24 1.67
N ALA A 70 14.69 -0.28 0.95
CA ALA A 70 13.37 -0.58 1.50
C ALA A 70 13.48 -1.70 2.56
N ARG A 71 12.67 -1.62 3.61
CA ARG A 71 12.72 -2.50 4.78
C ARG A 71 11.35 -2.98 5.25
N ILE A 72 10.30 -2.26 4.91
CA ILE A 72 8.96 -2.43 5.44
C ILE A 72 7.99 -2.79 4.32
N PHE A 73 8.07 -2.10 3.18
CA PHE A 73 7.12 -2.31 2.10
C PHE A 73 7.48 -3.55 1.27
N ASP A 74 6.51 -4.45 1.11
CA ASP A 74 6.63 -5.64 0.27
C ASP A 74 6.06 -5.36 -1.13
N TRP A 75 6.95 -5.08 -2.08
CA TRP A 75 6.58 -4.64 -3.42
C TRP A 75 7.41 -5.36 -4.49
N HIS A 76 6.73 -6.24 -5.21
CA HIS A 76 7.25 -7.04 -6.30
C HIS A 76 6.71 -6.57 -7.62
N LEU A 77 7.61 -6.23 -8.54
CA LEU A 77 7.23 -5.89 -9.89
C LEU A 77 7.07 -7.16 -10.74
N SER A 78 5.96 -7.25 -11.45
CA SER A 78 5.77 -8.22 -12.53
C SER A 78 5.37 -7.48 -13.79
N ALA A 79 5.77 -8.02 -14.95
CA ALA A 79 5.41 -7.44 -16.24
C ALA A 79 4.82 -8.52 -17.15
N ASN A 80 3.67 -8.22 -17.76
CA ASN A 80 2.93 -9.14 -18.61
C ASN A 80 2.34 -8.43 -19.83
N PRO A 81 2.24 -9.08 -21.00
CA PRO A 81 1.62 -8.50 -22.20
C PRO A 81 0.07 -8.43 -22.14
N SER A 82 -0.54 -8.98 -21.09
CA SER A 82 -1.99 -8.96 -20.84
C SER A 82 -2.31 -8.68 -19.38
N GLN A 83 -3.39 -7.93 -19.18
CA GLN A 83 -4.02 -7.69 -17.88
C GLN A 83 -4.45 -9.00 -17.21
N LEU A 84 -5.01 -9.92 -18.01
CA LEU A 84 -5.42 -11.27 -17.59
C LEU A 84 -4.24 -12.25 -17.63
N GLY A 85 -3.00 -11.76 -17.64
CA GLY A 85 -1.75 -12.47 -17.91
C GLY A 85 -1.43 -13.68 -17.02
N TRP A 86 -2.35 -14.05 -16.13
CA TRP A 86 -2.31 -15.24 -15.29
C TRP A 86 -3.08 -16.45 -15.87
N TRP A 87 -4.03 -16.23 -16.79
CA TRP A 87 -4.99 -17.26 -17.23
C TRP A 87 -5.19 -17.36 -18.74
N ILE A 88 -4.81 -16.33 -19.52
CA ILE A 88 -5.03 -16.31 -20.97
C ILE A 88 -3.71 -16.05 -21.70
N PRO A 89 -3.22 -17.01 -22.51
CA PRO A 89 -2.06 -16.80 -23.38
C PRO A 89 -2.32 -15.65 -24.35
N THR A 90 -1.37 -14.74 -24.48
CA THR A 90 -1.50 -13.58 -25.36
C THR A 90 -1.07 -13.83 -26.79
N THR A 91 -1.89 -13.32 -27.72
CA THR A 91 -1.47 -12.83 -29.03
C THR A 91 -0.68 -11.52 -28.90
N THR A 92 -0.01 -11.07 -29.97
CA THR A 92 0.69 -9.76 -30.06
C THR A 92 -0.14 -8.62 -29.45
N SER A 93 0.34 -8.04 -28.35
CA SER A 93 -0.22 -6.83 -27.71
C SER A 93 0.78 -5.69 -27.81
N LYS A 94 0.29 -4.47 -28.09
CA LYS A 94 1.09 -3.24 -28.01
C LYS A 94 1.23 -2.72 -26.58
N ASN A 95 0.52 -3.34 -25.64
CA ASN A 95 0.47 -2.92 -24.26
C ASN A 95 1.30 -3.87 -23.40
N LEU A 96 1.98 -3.28 -22.42
CA LEU A 96 2.68 -3.93 -21.35
C LEU A 96 1.98 -3.54 -20.04
N TRP A 97 1.55 -4.56 -19.31
CA TRP A 97 0.98 -4.41 -17.98
C TRP A 97 2.08 -4.62 -16.94
N LEU A 98 2.20 -3.67 -16.03
CA LEU A 98 3.11 -3.75 -14.89
C LEU A 98 2.26 -3.84 -13.63
N ALA A 99 2.47 -4.88 -12.83
CA ALA A 99 1.76 -5.08 -11.59
C ALA A 99 2.74 -5.08 -10.42
N ILE A 100 2.40 -4.36 -9.36
CA ILE A 100 3.08 -4.43 -8.06
C ILE A 100 2.27 -5.30 -7.13
N THR A 101 2.85 -6.38 -6.63
CA THR A 101 2.21 -7.35 -5.73
C THR A 101 3.10 -7.65 -4.52
N PRO A 102 2.56 -8.22 -3.43
CA PRO A 102 3.39 -8.79 -2.36
C PRO A 102 4.08 -10.11 -2.77
N HIS A 103 5.17 -10.49 -2.09
CA HIS A 103 6.13 -11.55 -2.48
C HIS A 103 5.50 -12.91 -2.80
N ASN A 104 4.47 -13.27 -2.03
CA ASN A 104 3.84 -14.58 -2.08
C ASN A 104 2.60 -14.64 -2.97
N ASN A 105 2.27 -13.55 -3.70
CA ASN A 105 0.95 -13.36 -4.34
C ASN A 105 -0.22 -13.60 -3.35
N ASN A 106 0.07 -13.58 -2.05
CA ASN A 106 -0.92 -13.78 -1.01
C ASN A 106 -1.35 -12.39 -0.54
N ARG A 107 -2.66 -12.13 -0.65
CA ARG A 107 -3.28 -10.81 -0.53
C ARG A 107 -3.07 -10.16 0.84
N VAL A 108 -2.79 -10.98 1.87
CA VAL A 108 -2.75 -10.59 3.29
C VAL A 108 -1.47 -10.99 4.03
N ASP A 109 -0.54 -11.71 3.39
CA ASP A 109 0.74 -12.10 4.01
C ASP A 109 1.76 -10.97 3.86
N VAL A 110 1.39 -9.80 4.36
CA VAL A 110 2.18 -8.56 4.28
C VAL A 110 2.53 -8.02 5.66
N PRO A 111 3.56 -7.18 5.77
CA PRO A 111 3.99 -6.64 7.05
C PRO A 111 2.87 -5.88 7.80
N LEU A 112 2.62 -6.28 9.05
CA LEU A 112 1.63 -5.69 9.95
C LEU A 112 2.29 -4.76 10.97
N TYR A 113 1.69 -3.58 11.17
CA TYR A 113 2.20 -2.56 12.09
C TYR A 113 1.11 -1.95 12.96
N TYR A 114 1.44 -1.65 14.22
CA TYR A 114 0.54 -1.03 15.19
C TYR A 114 0.88 0.43 15.44
N LEU A 115 -0.05 1.34 15.08
CA LEU A 115 0.10 2.79 15.22
C LEU A 115 -0.35 3.33 16.59
N GLY A 116 -1.40 2.73 17.16
CA GLY A 116 -2.19 3.33 18.24
C GLY A 116 -1.38 3.80 19.45
N PRO A 117 -0.53 2.95 20.05
CA PRO A 117 0.21 3.33 21.28
C PRO A 117 1.12 4.54 21.09
N THR A 118 1.82 4.63 19.96
CA THR A 118 2.78 5.70 19.70
C THR A 118 2.09 6.98 19.25
N ILE A 119 1.05 6.88 18.42
CA ILE A 119 0.23 8.01 18.02
C ILE A 119 -0.49 8.62 19.24
N THR A 120 -1.04 7.80 20.14
CA THR A 120 -1.62 8.27 21.41
C THR A 120 -0.56 8.94 22.30
N THR A 121 0.68 8.45 22.30
CA THR A 121 1.79 9.11 23.01
C THR A 121 2.06 10.51 22.47
N LEU A 122 2.09 10.68 21.15
CA LEU A 122 2.24 12.00 20.52
C LEU A 122 1.08 12.93 20.87
N GLU A 123 -0.14 12.42 20.87
CA GLU A 123 -1.35 13.16 21.25
C GLU A 123 -1.32 13.59 22.73
N ASN A 124 -0.76 12.76 23.62
CA ASN A 124 -0.55 13.09 25.04
C ASN A 124 0.55 14.14 25.25
N ILE A 125 1.61 14.14 24.43
CA ILE A 125 2.65 15.20 24.47
C ILE A 125 2.02 16.55 24.14
N ARG A 126 1.19 16.60 23.09
CA ARG A 126 0.40 17.76 22.74
C ARG A 126 -0.82 17.33 21.93
N ARG A 127 -2.00 17.68 22.45
CA ARG A 127 -3.26 17.53 21.71
C ARG A 127 -3.15 18.13 20.30
N GLY A 128 -3.47 17.33 19.29
CA GLY A 128 -3.39 17.60 17.86
C GLY A 128 -2.09 17.14 17.19
N LEU A 129 -1.05 16.75 17.94
CA LEU A 129 0.21 16.34 17.35
C LEU A 129 0.11 14.96 16.70
N GLY A 130 -0.49 13.97 17.39
CA GLY A 130 -0.67 12.64 16.83
C GLY A 130 -1.51 12.68 15.56
N GLN A 131 -2.58 13.47 15.59
CA GLN A 131 -3.44 13.69 14.45
C GLN A 131 -2.73 14.39 13.27
N THR A 132 -1.91 15.42 13.53
CA THR A 132 -1.12 16.07 12.47
C THR A 132 -0.12 15.12 11.82
N VAL A 133 0.59 14.31 12.62
CA VAL A 133 1.56 13.33 12.10
C VAL A 133 0.86 12.27 11.25
N LEU A 134 -0.25 11.73 11.74
CA LEU A 134 -1.03 10.71 11.03
C LEU A 134 -1.61 11.23 9.71
N ALA A 135 -2.01 12.51 9.67
CA ALA A 135 -2.49 13.13 8.43
C ALA A 135 -1.40 13.17 7.34
N VAL A 136 -0.18 13.61 7.69
CA VAL A 136 0.94 13.63 6.72
C VAL A 136 1.34 12.22 6.30
N PHE A 137 1.29 11.26 7.23
CA PHE A 137 1.55 9.87 6.94
C PHE A 137 0.56 9.31 5.89
N TYR A 138 -0.75 9.50 6.09
CA TYR A 138 -1.75 9.03 5.12
C TYR A 138 -1.64 9.74 3.76
N ASP A 139 -1.35 11.04 3.75
CA ASP A 139 -1.15 11.77 2.49
C ASP A 139 0.04 11.21 1.69
N ALA A 140 1.11 10.80 2.37
CA ALA A 140 2.26 10.18 1.73
C ALA A 140 1.97 8.76 1.23
N LEU A 141 1.20 7.96 1.98
CA LEU A 141 0.82 6.60 1.58
C LEU A 141 -0.03 6.58 0.29
N ARG A 142 -0.85 7.61 0.04
CA ARG A 142 -1.62 7.74 -1.22
C ARG A 142 -0.75 7.87 -2.48
N LEU A 143 0.54 8.15 -2.33
CA LEU A 143 1.50 8.25 -3.43
C LEU A 143 2.34 6.97 -3.60
N LEU A 144 2.04 5.93 -2.83
CA LEU A 144 2.70 4.63 -2.85
C LEU A 144 1.71 3.55 -3.32
N PRO A 145 2.20 2.35 -3.69
CA PRO A 145 1.31 1.21 -3.93
C PRO A 145 0.40 0.95 -2.73
N ASN A 146 -0.77 0.38 -3.00
CA ASN A 146 -1.87 0.28 -2.05
C ASN A 146 -1.45 -0.26 -0.66
N THR A 147 -1.89 0.41 0.40
CA THR A 147 -1.67 0.04 1.81
C THR A 147 -3.00 0.06 2.54
N LEU A 148 -3.18 -0.78 3.56
CA LEU A 148 -4.38 -0.71 4.39
C LEU A 148 -4.10 0.15 5.62
N THR A 149 -4.82 1.25 5.76
CA THR A 149 -4.78 2.11 6.95
C THR A 149 -6.11 2.05 7.72
N PRO A 150 -6.18 2.60 8.95
CA PRO A 150 -7.46 2.81 9.63
C PRO A 150 -8.49 3.61 8.83
N ALA A 151 -8.05 4.51 7.94
CA ALA A 151 -8.96 5.22 7.04
C ALA A 151 -9.55 4.29 5.99
N ASP A 152 -8.74 3.39 5.43
CA ASP A 152 -9.18 2.42 4.42
C ASP A 152 -10.10 1.37 5.04
N ALA A 153 -9.78 0.88 6.24
CA ALA A 153 -10.68 -0.02 6.98
C ALA A 153 -12.05 0.61 7.25
N TYR A 154 -12.10 1.90 7.61
CA TYR A 154 -13.38 2.63 7.72
C TYR A 154 -14.09 2.73 6.36
N GLY A 155 -13.36 3.07 5.29
CA GLY A 155 -13.91 3.17 3.95
C GLY A 155 -14.50 1.85 3.44
N HIS A 156 -13.77 0.75 3.61
CA HIS A 156 -14.22 -0.61 3.28
C HIS A 156 -15.44 -1.01 4.11
N THR A 157 -15.44 -0.70 5.41
CA THR A 157 -16.61 -0.96 6.27
C THR A 157 -17.85 -0.23 5.77
N SER A 158 -17.70 1.08 5.52
CA SER A 158 -18.77 1.93 4.99
C SER A 158 -19.32 1.35 3.69
N TRP A 159 -18.43 1.00 2.75
CA TRP A 159 -18.80 0.47 1.45
C TRP A 159 -19.48 -0.90 1.52
N VAL A 160 -18.85 -1.88 2.18
CA VAL A 160 -19.25 -3.30 2.15
C VAL A 160 -20.42 -3.57 3.07
N HIS A 161 -20.42 -3.00 4.28
CA HIS A 161 -21.36 -3.38 5.33
C HIS A 161 -22.44 -2.34 5.61
N TRP A 162 -22.18 -1.07 5.27
CA TRP A 162 -23.08 0.05 5.57
C TRP A 162 -23.67 0.70 4.30
N HIS A 163 -23.48 0.09 3.13
CA HIS A 163 -24.00 0.59 1.85
C HIS A 163 -23.55 2.03 1.50
N GLY A 164 -22.33 2.39 1.88
CA GLY A 164 -21.74 3.73 1.69
C GLY A 164 -22.09 4.74 2.79
N GLU A 165 -22.84 4.33 3.81
CA GLU A 165 -23.22 5.18 4.93
C GLU A 165 -22.14 5.21 6.03
N THR A 166 -22.35 6.04 7.06
CA THR A 166 -21.38 6.26 8.14
C THR A 166 -21.53 5.31 9.34
N ASP A 167 -22.58 4.50 9.34
CA ASP A 167 -22.89 3.47 10.33
C ASP A 167 -23.86 2.43 9.74
N GLU A 168 -24.08 1.36 10.50
CA GLU A 168 -24.89 0.21 10.11
C GLU A 168 -26.42 0.45 10.06
N THR A 169 -26.91 1.66 10.41
CA THR A 169 -28.35 1.92 10.55
C THR A 169 -29.14 1.57 9.29
N THR A 170 -28.64 1.99 8.12
CA THR A 170 -29.30 1.71 6.84
C THR A 170 -29.27 0.22 6.51
N ALA A 171 -28.17 -0.47 6.80
CA ALA A 171 -28.05 -1.91 6.56
C ALA A 171 -29.00 -2.71 7.46
N ILE A 172 -29.14 -2.32 8.73
CA ILE A 172 -30.12 -2.90 9.66
C ILE A 172 -31.55 -2.64 9.17
N GLN A 173 -31.83 -1.43 8.70
CA GLN A 173 -33.14 -1.08 8.15
C GLN A 173 -33.49 -1.95 6.93
N TRP A 174 -32.54 -2.17 6.02
CA TRP A 174 -32.75 -3.07 4.88
C TRP A 174 -32.95 -4.52 5.31
N LEU A 175 -32.17 -4.99 6.29
CA LEU A 175 -32.34 -6.32 6.87
C LEU A 175 -33.73 -6.50 7.50
N TYR A 176 -34.28 -5.46 8.14
CA TYR A 176 -35.64 -5.46 8.67
C TYR A 176 -36.70 -5.45 7.56
N ASP A 177 -36.54 -4.61 6.54
CA ASP A 177 -37.52 -4.45 5.47
C ASP A 177 -37.60 -5.68 4.54
N GLU A 178 -36.48 -6.37 4.32
CA GLU A 178 -36.39 -7.57 3.47
C GLU A 178 -36.50 -8.89 4.25
N GLY A 179 -36.24 -8.86 5.56
CA GLY A 179 -36.25 -10.03 6.42
C GLY A 179 -37.59 -10.30 7.11
N ASP A 180 -37.76 -11.53 7.60
CA ASP A 180 -38.92 -11.93 8.41
C ASP A 180 -38.75 -11.54 9.89
N PHE A 181 -38.44 -10.27 10.17
CA PHE A 181 -38.25 -9.77 11.54
C PHE A 181 -39.50 -9.07 12.07
N GLU A 182 -39.94 -9.42 13.28
CA GLU A 182 -41.10 -8.80 13.92
C GLU A 182 -40.83 -7.35 14.39
N THR A 183 -39.56 -7.01 14.66
CA THR A 183 -39.14 -5.71 15.19
C THR A 183 -37.76 -5.31 14.67
N MET A 184 -37.47 -4.01 14.69
CA MET A 184 -36.16 -3.46 14.32
C MET A 184 -35.06 -3.96 15.26
N GLU A 185 -35.37 -4.16 16.54
CA GLU A 185 -34.43 -4.68 17.53
C GLU A 185 -34.00 -6.12 17.22
N HIS A 186 -34.91 -6.95 16.70
CA HIS A 186 -34.56 -8.30 16.26
C HIS A 186 -33.67 -8.28 15.01
N ALA A 187 -33.93 -7.38 14.06
CA ALA A 187 -33.06 -7.20 12.89
C ALA A 187 -31.66 -6.70 13.30
N ALA A 188 -31.59 -5.72 14.21
CA ALA A 188 -30.33 -5.21 14.75
C ALA A 188 -29.53 -6.30 15.48
N ALA A 189 -30.20 -7.16 16.26
CA ALA A 189 -29.55 -8.28 16.94
C ALA A 189 -29.09 -9.40 15.98
N ALA A 190 -29.68 -9.49 14.79
CA ALA A 190 -29.32 -10.44 13.75
C ALA A 190 -28.27 -9.90 12.76
N TYR A 191 -27.94 -8.61 12.82
CA TYR A 191 -26.91 -8.02 11.98
C TYR A 191 -25.52 -8.57 12.34
N ASP A 192 -24.88 -9.22 11.37
CA ASP A 192 -23.58 -9.87 11.54
C ASP A 192 -22.39 -9.01 11.06
N GLY A 193 -22.67 -7.80 10.54
CA GLY A 193 -21.64 -6.87 10.11
C GLY A 193 -20.96 -6.12 11.27
N PRO A 194 -19.81 -5.47 11.02
CA PRO A 194 -19.18 -4.58 11.98
C PRO A 194 -20.07 -3.37 12.27
N THR A 195 -20.31 -3.11 13.55
CA THR A 195 -20.97 -1.86 13.99
C THR A 195 -19.99 -0.72 14.07
N ARG A 196 -20.47 0.52 13.98
CA ARG A 196 -19.64 1.71 14.20
C ARG A 196 -18.98 1.69 15.57
N GLU A 197 -19.71 1.26 16.59
CA GLU A 197 -19.17 1.12 17.95
C GLU A 197 -18.00 0.13 17.99
N ALA A 198 -18.15 -1.06 17.39
CA ALA A 198 -17.08 -2.07 17.36
C ALA A 198 -15.87 -1.61 16.53
N LEU A 199 -16.09 -0.90 15.43
CA LEU A 199 -15.01 -0.34 14.61
C LEU A 199 -14.13 0.64 15.40
N PHE A 200 -14.74 1.46 16.24
CA PHE A 200 -14.04 2.49 17.03
C PHE A 200 -13.78 2.09 18.49
N GLU A 201 -14.02 0.84 18.87
CA GLU A 201 -13.78 0.35 20.24
C GLU A 201 -12.32 0.58 20.67
N HIS A 202 -11.38 0.30 19.77
CA HIS A 202 -9.94 0.40 20.05
C HIS A 202 -9.29 1.67 19.52
N MET A 203 -9.93 2.41 18.63
CA MET A 203 -9.34 3.58 17.97
C MET A 203 -10.23 4.82 18.10
N PRO A 204 -9.65 6.01 18.36
CA PRO A 204 -10.45 7.22 18.37
C PRO A 204 -10.93 7.54 16.95
N GLU A 205 -12.14 8.08 16.81
CA GLU A 205 -12.73 8.27 15.48
C GLU A 205 -11.87 9.12 14.52
N TRP A 206 -11.17 10.11 15.06
CA TRP A 206 -10.31 10.98 14.27
C TRP A 206 -9.15 10.23 13.59
N ALA A 207 -8.79 9.02 14.04
CA ALA A 207 -7.74 8.21 13.42
C ALA A 207 -8.12 7.69 12.03
N ALA A 208 -9.41 7.55 11.74
CA ALA A 208 -9.91 7.24 10.40
C ALA A 208 -9.89 8.47 9.46
N TYR A 209 -9.90 9.68 10.02
CA TYR A 209 -9.86 10.94 9.26
C TYR A 209 -8.96 11.99 9.94
N PRO A 210 -7.64 11.73 10.01
CA PRO A 210 -6.73 12.65 10.67
C PRO A 210 -6.65 13.99 9.93
N ARG A 211 -6.53 15.07 10.69
CA ARG A 211 -6.40 16.44 10.21
C ARG A 211 -5.11 17.07 10.74
N ARG A 212 -4.55 17.99 9.95
CA ARG A 212 -3.42 18.82 10.40
C ARG A 212 -3.93 19.88 11.38
N VAL A 213 -3.98 19.54 12.68
CA VAL A 213 -4.52 20.40 13.74
C VAL A 213 -3.52 21.49 14.16
N LEU A 214 -2.24 21.12 14.23
CA LEU A 214 -1.17 22.02 14.66
C LEU A 214 -0.51 22.72 13.46
N ASN A 215 -0.18 24.00 13.62
CA ASN A 215 0.65 24.75 12.68
C ASN A 215 2.15 24.55 12.94
N ASP A 216 2.99 24.90 11.96
CA ASP A 216 4.46 24.73 12.04
C ASP A 216 5.03 25.36 13.32
N ARG A 217 4.66 26.60 13.68
CA ARG A 217 5.18 27.26 14.89
C ARG A 217 4.86 26.47 16.16
N GLN A 218 3.71 25.82 16.25
CA GLN A 218 3.35 24.96 17.38
C GLN A 218 4.18 23.68 17.35
N VAL A 219 4.28 23.02 16.20
CA VAL A 219 5.07 21.80 15.99
C VAL A 219 6.54 22.02 16.37
N ARG A 220 7.18 23.08 15.85
CA ARG A 220 8.57 23.45 16.17
C ARG A 220 8.81 23.70 17.65
N ARG A 221 7.83 24.28 18.36
CA ARG A 221 7.95 24.53 19.80
C ARG A 221 7.98 23.23 20.58
N ILE A 222 7.12 22.28 20.20
CA ILE A 222 7.04 20.96 20.85
C ILE A 222 8.33 20.17 20.60
N ALA A 223 8.82 20.18 19.36
CA ALA A 223 10.08 19.54 18.97
C ALA A 223 11.27 20.04 19.81
N ARG A 224 11.34 21.34 20.14
CA ARG A 224 12.41 21.88 21.01
C ARG A 224 12.33 21.37 22.46
N SER A 225 11.14 21.01 22.94
CA SER A 225 10.90 20.62 24.33
C SER A 225 10.84 19.10 24.55
N ASN A 226 10.70 18.30 23.49
CA ASN A 226 10.56 16.84 23.60
C ASN A 226 11.37 16.13 22.50
N ALA A 227 12.38 15.36 22.92
CA ALA A 227 13.33 14.72 22.01
C ALA A 227 12.69 13.63 21.12
N PHE A 228 11.66 12.94 21.60
CA PHE A 228 10.94 11.97 20.78
C PHE A 228 10.10 12.68 19.72
N ALA A 229 9.33 13.69 20.12
CA ALA A 229 8.56 14.52 19.19
C ALA A 229 9.45 15.19 18.15
N ALA A 230 10.67 15.61 18.53
CA ALA A 230 11.65 16.17 17.58
C ALA A 230 11.95 15.20 16.44
N LYS A 231 12.28 13.95 16.74
CA LYS A 231 12.60 12.92 15.72
C LYS A 231 11.42 12.67 14.78
N VAL A 232 10.21 12.58 15.32
CA VAL A 232 8.99 12.37 14.53
C VAL A 232 8.73 13.57 13.62
N VAL A 233 8.89 14.79 14.13
CA VAL A 233 8.72 16.01 13.35
C VAL A 233 9.77 16.10 12.23
N ASP A 234 11.02 15.75 12.51
CA ASP A 234 12.08 15.75 11.50
C ASP A 234 11.77 14.74 10.36
N ALA A 235 11.23 13.56 10.69
CA ALA A 235 10.80 12.58 9.69
C ALA A 235 9.59 13.08 8.88
N VAL A 236 8.60 13.69 9.53
CA VAL A 236 7.45 14.31 8.87
C VAL A 236 7.87 15.45 7.93
N ASP A 237 8.81 16.29 8.35
CA ASP A 237 9.34 17.36 7.51
C ASP A 237 10.08 16.82 6.29
N ALA A 238 10.86 15.74 6.45
CA ALA A 238 11.56 15.11 5.34
C ALA A 238 10.55 14.62 4.27
N ILE A 239 9.47 13.96 4.69
CA ILE A 239 8.36 13.55 3.81
C ILE A 239 7.73 14.78 3.15
N TRP A 240 7.33 15.78 3.95
CA TRP A 240 6.65 16.97 3.47
C TRP A 240 7.46 17.71 2.39
N ASN A 241 8.74 17.94 2.67
CA ASN A 241 9.66 18.63 1.77
C ASN A 241 9.88 17.83 0.48
N HIS A 242 10.04 16.51 0.58
CA HIS A 242 10.20 15.64 -0.59
C HIS A 242 8.96 15.65 -1.48
N VAL A 243 7.77 15.51 -0.88
CA VAL A 243 6.48 15.56 -1.59
C VAL A 243 6.29 16.90 -2.30
N HIS A 244 6.55 18.02 -1.63
CA HIS A 244 6.40 19.35 -2.23
C HIS A 244 7.38 19.59 -3.37
N ALA A 245 8.65 19.24 -3.19
CA ALA A 245 9.67 19.38 -4.23
C ALA A 245 9.37 18.51 -5.45
N THR A 246 8.91 17.28 -5.23
CA THR A 246 8.62 16.32 -6.30
C THR A 246 7.37 16.69 -7.08
N HIS A 247 6.28 17.12 -6.43
CA HIS A 247 5.09 17.59 -7.13
C HIS A 247 5.37 18.83 -7.98
N ALA A 248 6.20 19.76 -7.50
CA ALA A 248 6.62 20.92 -8.29
C ALA A 248 7.37 20.52 -9.59
N ALA A 249 7.91 19.30 -9.65
CA ALA A 249 8.59 18.73 -10.80
C ALA A 249 7.75 17.66 -11.55
N ASP A 250 6.45 17.52 -11.26
CA ASP A 250 5.56 16.48 -11.84
C ASP A 250 6.08 15.03 -11.64
N GLY A 251 6.74 14.79 -10.50
CA GLY A 251 7.73 13.71 -10.39
C GLY A 251 7.28 12.35 -9.85
N TYR A 252 5.99 12.08 -9.61
CA TYR A 252 5.53 10.78 -9.11
C TYR A 252 4.89 9.93 -10.20
N ALA A 253 5.13 8.62 -10.14
CA ALA A 253 4.38 7.66 -10.93
C ALA A 253 3.01 7.46 -10.29
N ASP A 254 2.01 7.21 -11.11
CA ASP A 254 0.72 6.75 -10.61
C ASP A 254 0.89 5.33 -10.06
N CYS A 255 0.40 5.12 -8.84
CA CYS A 255 0.41 3.83 -8.15
C CYS A 255 -1.01 3.25 -8.01
N GLY A 256 -1.99 3.81 -8.73
CA GLY A 256 -3.34 3.28 -8.84
C GLY A 256 -3.45 2.02 -9.70
N VAL A 257 -4.68 1.72 -10.10
CA VAL A 257 -5.05 0.58 -10.92
C VAL A 257 -5.67 1.10 -12.22
N ASP A 258 -4.94 0.98 -13.33
CA ASP A 258 -5.34 1.33 -14.69
C ASP A 258 -6.21 0.23 -15.32
N ALA A 259 -7.21 -0.21 -14.57
CA ALA A 259 -8.13 -1.27 -14.96
C ALA A 259 -9.46 -1.10 -14.24
N ASP A 260 -10.51 -1.67 -14.81
CA ASP A 260 -11.78 -1.80 -14.10
C ASP A 260 -11.62 -2.78 -12.92
N GLY A 261 -12.28 -2.44 -11.80
CA GLY A 261 -12.27 -3.23 -10.57
C GLY A 261 -11.31 -2.72 -9.48
N ASP A 262 -11.58 -3.14 -8.25
CA ASP A 262 -10.83 -2.72 -7.08
C ASP A 262 -9.53 -3.52 -6.87
N SER A 263 -8.49 -2.87 -6.34
CA SER A 263 -7.30 -3.57 -5.85
C SER A 263 -7.60 -4.29 -4.54
N ILE A 264 -7.24 -5.58 -4.46
CA ILE A 264 -7.39 -6.40 -3.24
C ILE A 264 -6.07 -6.85 -2.62
N THR A 265 -4.96 -6.18 -2.94
CA THR A 265 -3.66 -6.51 -2.35
C THR A 265 -3.02 -5.26 -1.78
N TRP A 266 -2.33 -5.41 -0.65
CA TRP A 266 -1.64 -4.33 0.03
C TRP A 266 -0.16 -4.64 0.18
N ILE A 267 0.71 -3.62 0.17
CA ILE A 267 2.16 -3.78 0.39
C ILE A 267 2.55 -3.66 1.88
N ALA A 268 1.62 -3.20 2.73
CA ALA A 268 1.70 -3.15 4.18
C ALA A 268 0.30 -2.89 4.77
N ILE A 269 0.07 -3.37 6.00
CA ILE A 269 -1.17 -3.13 6.74
C ILE A 269 -0.83 -2.41 8.06
N PHE A 270 -1.44 -1.25 8.24
CA PHE A 270 -1.34 -0.43 9.44
C PHE A 270 -2.62 -0.55 10.25
N ARG A 271 -2.48 -1.08 11.46
CA ARG A 271 -3.55 -1.31 12.42
C ARG A 271 -3.42 -0.32 13.56
N TRP A 272 -4.53 0.00 14.21
CA TRP A 272 -4.49 0.77 15.43
C TRP A 272 -4.16 -0.11 16.64
N HIS A 273 -4.74 -1.31 16.70
CA HIS A 273 -4.65 -2.23 17.83
C HIS A 273 -4.63 -3.70 17.37
N PRO A 274 -3.98 -4.64 18.09
CA PRO A 274 -3.97 -6.06 17.73
C PRO A 274 -5.35 -6.73 17.61
N GLU A 275 -6.34 -6.18 18.30
CA GLU A 275 -7.72 -6.67 18.34
C GLU A 275 -8.69 -5.81 17.52
N ASP A 276 -8.20 -4.83 16.75
CA ASP A 276 -9.07 -4.08 15.85
C ASP A 276 -9.61 -4.93 14.69
N LEU A 277 -10.67 -4.43 14.06
CA LEU A 277 -11.38 -5.14 12.99
C LEU A 277 -10.68 -5.06 11.62
N ALA A 278 -9.52 -4.41 11.50
CA ALA A 278 -8.92 -4.09 10.21
C ALA A 278 -8.68 -5.33 9.31
N LEU A 279 -8.23 -6.45 9.90
CA LEU A 279 -7.99 -7.68 9.16
C LEU A 279 -9.29 -8.38 8.73
N ARG A 280 -10.31 -8.39 9.59
CA ARG A 280 -11.64 -8.91 9.24
C ARG A 280 -12.24 -8.09 8.11
N ILE A 281 -12.18 -6.77 8.20
CA ILE A 281 -12.70 -5.86 7.18
C ILE A 281 -11.95 -6.04 5.84
N ALA A 282 -10.64 -6.23 5.88
CA ALA A 282 -9.85 -6.51 4.67
C ALA A 282 -10.28 -7.84 4.01
N ASP A 283 -10.58 -8.85 4.81
CA ASP A 283 -11.09 -10.15 4.35
C ASP A 283 -12.50 -10.01 3.75
N ASP A 284 -13.43 -9.40 4.49
CA ASP A 284 -14.81 -9.13 4.05
C ASP A 284 -14.83 -8.30 2.75
N PHE A 285 -13.96 -7.29 2.63
CA PHE A 285 -13.80 -6.50 1.41
C PHE A 285 -13.30 -7.33 0.25
N THR A 286 -12.28 -8.16 0.48
CA THR A 286 -11.72 -9.05 -0.54
C THR A 286 -12.79 -10.01 -1.05
N GLU A 287 -13.54 -10.64 -0.15
CA GLU A 287 -14.62 -11.54 -0.52
C GLU A 287 -15.71 -10.81 -1.32
N PHE A 288 -16.14 -9.63 -0.86
CA PHE A 288 -17.13 -8.81 -1.55
C PHE A 288 -16.73 -8.48 -2.99
N VAL A 289 -15.56 -7.89 -3.21
CA VAL A 289 -15.15 -7.45 -4.57
C VAL A 289 -14.75 -8.62 -5.46
N THR A 290 -14.38 -9.78 -4.91
CA THR A 290 -14.12 -10.98 -5.72
C THR A 290 -15.37 -11.55 -6.38
N GLN A 291 -16.56 -11.15 -5.94
CA GLN A 291 -17.83 -11.45 -6.61
C GLN A 291 -18.06 -10.59 -7.87
N GLY A 292 -17.30 -9.49 -8.02
CA GLY A 292 -17.34 -8.56 -9.15
C GLY A 292 -16.02 -8.52 -9.93
N GLU A 293 -15.66 -7.32 -10.39
CA GLU A 293 -14.37 -7.06 -11.04
C GLU A 293 -13.35 -6.62 -10.00
N TYR A 294 -12.18 -7.24 -9.99
CA TYR A 294 -11.10 -6.97 -9.05
C TYR A 294 -9.74 -7.17 -9.68
N GLN A 295 -8.70 -6.63 -9.03
CA GLN A 295 -7.31 -6.76 -9.44
C GLN A 295 -6.43 -7.31 -8.30
N ASP A 296 -5.72 -8.39 -8.59
CA ASP A 296 -4.71 -9.02 -7.70
C ASP A 296 -3.38 -8.24 -7.67
N ALA A 297 -3.44 -6.90 -7.57
CA ALA A 297 -2.27 -6.04 -7.56
C ALA A 297 -2.50 -4.75 -6.78
N SER A 298 -1.47 -4.30 -6.05
CA SER A 298 -1.48 -3.06 -5.25
C SER A 298 -1.30 -1.84 -6.13
N THR A 299 -0.76 -2.06 -7.32
CA THR A 299 -0.68 -1.12 -8.44
C THR A 299 -0.76 -1.94 -9.71
N LEU A 300 -1.50 -1.47 -10.70
CA LEU A 300 -1.55 -2.07 -12.02
C LEU A 300 -1.53 -0.94 -13.04
N VAL A 301 -0.50 -0.86 -13.88
CA VAL A 301 -0.37 0.21 -14.89
C VAL A 301 -0.25 -0.41 -16.27
N CYS A 302 -0.88 0.22 -17.26
CA CYS A 302 -0.80 -0.17 -18.65
C CYS A 302 0.06 0.84 -19.42
N VAL A 303 1.16 0.38 -20.02
CA VAL A 303 2.05 1.24 -20.83
C VAL A 303 2.17 0.69 -22.25
N GLU A 304 2.35 1.58 -23.22
CA GLU A 304 2.63 1.16 -24.59
C GLU A 304 4.08 0.67 -24.72
N SER A 305 4.26 -0.58 -25.17
CA SER A 305 5.55 -1.28 -25.18
C SER A 305 6.61 -0.61 -26.07
N GLU A 306 6.21 -0.05 -27.22
CA GLU A 306 7.15 0.58 -28.18
C GLU A 306 7.48 2.05 -27.84
N SER A 307 7.00 2.56 -26.71
CA SER A 307 7.17 3.95 -26.31
C SER A 307 8.18 4.12 -25.19
N ASP A 308 8.58 5.37 -24.92
CA ASP A 308 9.36 5.74 -23.74
C ASP A 308 8.53 5.72 -22.44
N SER A 309 7.25 5.32 -22.48
CA SER A 309 6.34 5.34 -21.32
C SER A 309 6.81 4.42 -20.19
N LEU A 310 7.33 3.23 -20.49
CA LEU A 310 7.90 2.34 -19.47
C LEU A 310 9.10 2.98 -18.79
N ALA A 311 10.02 3.58 -19.57
CA ALA A 311 11.20 4.26 -19.03
C ALA A 311 10.80 5.47 -18.17
N ARG A 312 9.83 6.28 -18.61
CA ARG A 312 9.29 7.40 -17.82
C ARG A 312 8.64 6.92 -16.53
N TRP A 313 7.85 5.84 -16.58
CA TRP A 313 7.22 5.28 -15.41
C TRP A 313 8.27 4.79 -14.40
N LEU A 314 9.27 4.02 -14.83
CA LEU A 314 10.40 3.59 -13.98
C LEU A 314 11.16 4.79 -13.38
N GLN A 315 11.38 5.84 -14.18
CA GLN A 315 12.04 7.06 -13.71
C GLN A 315 11.23 7.77 -12.62
N LYS A 316 9.92 7.93 -12.82
CA LYS A 316 9.03 8.52 -11.82
C LYS A 316 8.93 7.65 -10.57
N MET A 317 8.89 6.32 -10.71
CA MET A 317 8.91 5.37 -9.59
C MET A 317 10.13 5.50 -8.68
N ARG A 318 11.27 6.03 -9.14
CA ARG A 318 12.41 6.35 -8.27
C ARG A 318 12.04 7.37 -7.19
N ALA A 319 11.18 8.33 -7.50
CA ALA A 319 10.67 9.29 -6.52
C ALA A 319 9.69 8.63 -5.53
N ASN A 320 8.82 7.72 -6.00
CA ASN A 320 7.97 6.89 -5.14
C ASN A 320 8.84 6.04 -4.18
N GLY A 321 9.94 5.43 -4.64
CA GLY A 321 10.86 4.69 -3.77
C GLY A 321 11.64 5.54 -2.77
N GLN A 322 12.00 6.78 -3.14
CA GLN A 322 12.54 7.74 -2.17
C GLN A 322 11.51 8.10 -1.11
N LEU A 323 10.27 8.37 -1.51
CA LEU A 323 9.18 8.64 -0.58
C LEU A 323 8.94 7.43 0.34
N ALA A 324 8.89 6.22 -0.20
CA ALA A 324 8.73 4.99 0.54
C ALA A 324 9.75 4.92 1.70
N ARG A 325 11.05 5.08 1.41
CA ARG A 325 12.09 5.09 2.47
C ARG A 325 11.89 6.17 3.54
N LEU A 326 11.45 7.37 3.15
CA LEU A 326 11.16 8.44 4.11
C LEU A 326 9.97 8.07 5.00
N VAL A 327 8.94 7.45 4.41
CA VAL A 327 7.79 6.91 5.13
C VAL A 327 8.22 5.78 6.06
N GLU A 328 9.07 4.84 5.62
CA GLU A 328 9.58 3.76 6.48
C GLU A 328 10.35 4.30 7.70
N ASN A 329 11.13 5.37 7.53
CA ASN A 329 11.79 6.04 8.65
C ASN A 329 10.80 6.64 9.65
N LEU A 330 9.65 7.12 9.17
CA LEU A 330 8.57 7.55 10.05
C LEU A 330 7.90 6.35 10.73
N VAL A 331 7.62 5.28 9.99
CA VAL A 331 7.01 4.04 10.52
C VAL A 331 7.85 3.45 11.66
N ASP A 332 9.18 3.41 11.53
CA ASP A 332 10.09 2.99 12.61
C ASP A 332 9.91 3.79 13.92
N LEU A 333 9.43 5.03 13.82
CA LEU A 333 9.22 5.93 14.96
C LEU A 333 7.80 5.88 15.49
N ILE A 334 6.80 5.63 14.64
CA ILE A 334 5.37 5.76 14.99
C ILE A 334 4.63 4.44 15.05
N ALA A 335 5.24 3.34 14.63
CA ALA A 335 4.61 2.04 14.58
C ALA A 335 5.47 0.98 15.24
N MET A 336 4.80 0.00 15.84
CA MET A 336 5.46 -1.20 16.36
C MET A 336 5.21 -2.35 15.39
N PRO A 337 6.24 -3.09 14.95
CA PRO A 337 6.01 -4.29 14.15
C PRO A 337 5.21 -5.29 14.97
N ASP A 338 4.35 -6.05 14.32
CA ASP A 338 3.71 -7.19 14.95
C ASP A 338 4.72 -8.31 15.18
N ALA A 339 5.43 -8.25 16.32
CA ALA A 339 6.36 -9.30 16.74
C ALA A 339 5.65 -10.56 17.29
N LEU A 340 4.32 -10.64 17.20
CA LEU A 340 3.50 -11.63 17.89
C LEU A 340 2.43 -12.28 16.99
N ARG A 341 2.78 -12.71 15.77
CA ARG A 341 2.21 -13.90 15.10
C ARG A 341 2.97 -14.20 13.80
N GLY A 342 3.26 -15.48 13.54
CA GLY A 342 3.71 -15.94 12.23
C GLY A 342 2.62 -15.72 11.16
N PRO A 343 2.92 -16.01 9.88
CA PRO A 343 2.00 -15.75 8.77
C PRO A 343 0.62 -16.29 9.09
N ILE A 344 -0.37 -15.39 9.14
CA ILE A 344 -1.76 -15.74 9.37
C ILE A 344 -2.22 -16.37 8.05
N GLN A 345 -2.37 -17.69 8.03
CA GLN A 345 -3.14 -18.34 6.98
C GLN A 345 -4.60 -17.99 7.23
N ILE A 346 -5.09 -16.99 6.49
CA ILE A 346 -6.51 -16.80 6.30
C ILE A 346 -6.94 -17.90 5.33
N THR A 347 -7.72 -18.85 5.82
CA THR A 347 -8.37 -19.87 4.99
C THR A 347 -9.51 -19.20 4.24
N ALA A 348 -9.32 -18.95 2.94
CA ALA A 348 -10.43 -18.75 2.03
C ALA A 348 -11.33 -20.00 2.10
N HIS A 349 -12.61 -19.81 2.43
CA HIS A 349 -13.61 -20.87 2.41
C HIS A 349 -14.27 -21.00 1.04
#